data_AF-A0AAN6VKD0-F1
#
_entry.id   AF-A0AAN6VKD0-F1
#
_cell.length_a   1.000
_cell.length_b   1.000
_cell.length_c   1.000
_cell.angle_alpha   90.00
_cell.angle_beta   90.00
_cell.angle_gamma   90.00
#
_symmetry.space_group_name_H-M   'P 1'
#
loop_
_entity.id
_entity.type
_entity.pdbx_description
1 polymer ?
#
loop_
_entity_poly.entity_id
_entity_poly.type
_entity_poly.pdbx_seq_one_letter_code
_entity_poly.pdbx_strand_id
1 'polypeptide(L)'
;ETGYLVASAYLFGDMDSFARYTLELVLNYTAPYRTLLDDERISQALPWKTFYLLEERRTRMRAELAELLWTDTSCQCGWNKLLKERYDVLQGTYSPLKWLEVPISRILGKMKVAPEELERKRCSSGYYTFHEVPTVQDTFQGKLEAMKKKASICLDCVHDEEAKSCRFKHG
;
A
#
# COMPACT_ATOMS: atom_id res chain seq x y z
N GLU A 1 11.47 7.98 15.30
CA GLU A 1 10.44 7.73 16.34
C GLU A 1 9.68 6.42 16.10
N THR A 2 8.98 6.24 14.97
CA THR A 2 8.21 5.00 14.68
C THR A 2 9.03 3.70 14.76
N GLY A 3 10.32 3.73 14.42
CA GLY A 3 11.22 2.57 14.61
C GLY A 3 11.32 2.08 16.05
N TYR A 4 11.36 2.98 17.05
CA TYR A 4 11.33 2.60 18.46
C TYR A 4 9.96 2.05 18.87
N LEU A 5 8.87 2.56 18.27
CA LEU A 5 7.53 2.04 18.55
C LEU A 5 7.36 0.60 18.03
N VAL A 6 7.94 0.29 16.86
CA VAL A 6 8.02 -1.09 16.33
C VAL A 6 8.85 -1.97 17.27
N ALA A 7 10.03 -1.51 17.68
CA ALA A 7 10.89 -2.24 18.62
C ALA A 7 10.19 -2.53 19.96
N SER A 8 9.54 -1.52 20.55
CA SER A 8 8.77 -1.68 21.78
C SER A 8 7.61 -2.66 21.60
N ALA A 9 6.81 -2.52 20.54
CA ALA A 9 5.69 -3.42 20.28
C ALA A 9 6.15 -4.87 20.09
N TYR A 10 7.33 -5.08 19.46
CA TYR A 10 7.95 -6.39 19.34
C TYR A 10 8.34 -6.97 20.70
N LEU A 11 9.04 -6.20 21.53
CA LEU A 11 9.49 -6.63 22.86
C LEU A 11 8.34 -6.96 23.81
N PHE A 12 7.23 -6.22 23.73
CA PHE A 12 6.03 -6.46 24.53
C PHE A 12 5.08 -7.51 23.94
N GLY A 13 5.38 -8.06 22.76
CA GLY A 13 4.50 -9.03 22.09
C GLY A 13 3.15 -8.44 21.66
N ASP A 14 3.05 -7.12 21.50
CA ASP A 14 1.84 -6.43 21.07
C ASP A 14 1.70 -6.52 19.54
N MET A 15 0.99 -7.55 19.09
CA MET A 15 0.81 -7.86 17.67
C MET A 15 0.10 -6.74 16.90
N ASP A 16 -0.94 -6.13 17.48
CA ASP A 16 -1.74 -5.11 16.82
C ASP A 16 -0.96 -3.81 16.68
N SER A 17 -0.27 -3.38 17.73
CA SER A 17 0.62 -2.23 17.66
C SER A 17 1.78 -2.47 16.71
N PHE A 18 2.37 -3.67 16.72
CA PHE A 18 3.46 -4.02 15.80
C PHE A 18 3.01 -3.95 14.33
N ALA A 19 1.85 -4.54 14.00
CA ALA A 19 1.27 -4.47 12.66
C ALA A 19 0.95 -3.02 12.23
N ARG A 20 0.43 -2.21 13.15
CA ARG A 20 0.13 -0.79 12.88
C ARG A 20 1.39 0.04 12.63
N TYR A 21 2.40 -0.07 13.49
CA TYR A 21 3.62 0.73 13.38
C TYR A 21 4.50 0.29 12.20
N THR A 22 4.51 -1.01 11.85
CA THR A 22 5.21 -1.47 10.64
C THR A 22 4.53 -0.95 9.38
N LEU A 23 3.19 -0.94 9.32
CA LEU A 23 2.46 -0.29 8.23
C LEU A 23 2.78 1.21 8.16
N GLU A 24 2.86 1.90 9.30
CA GLU A 24 3.23 3.31 9.35
C GLU A 24 4.63 3.55 8.78
N LEU A 25 5.60 2.67 9.09
CA LEU A 25 6.93 2.70 8.47
C LEU A 25 6.86 2.46 6.96
N VAL A 26 6.07 1.50 6.48
CA VAL A 26 5.89 1.26 5.04
C VAL A 26 5.33 2.49 4.33
N LEU A 27 4.35 3.15 4.95
CA LEU A 27 3.65 4.28 4.33
C LEU A 27 4.46 5.58 4.34
N ASN A 28 5.23 5.82 5.40
CA ASN A 28 5.79 7.15 5.66
C ASN A 28 7.33 7.20 5.61
N TYR A 29 8.03 6.08 5.78
CA TYR A 29 9.49 6.07 5.87
C TYR A 29 10.14 6.03 4.48
N THR A 30 10.88 7.07 4.13
CA THR A 30 11.51 7.23 2.81
C THR A 30 12.96 6.75 2.75
N ALA A 31 13.67 6.74 3.88
CA ALA A 31 15.03 6.25 3.94
C ALA A 31 15.10 4.71 3.77
N PRO A 32 16.25 4.16 3.35
CA PRO A 32 16.47 2.71 3.37
C PRO A 32 16.27 2.16 4.79
N TYR A 33 15.59 1.03 4.98
CA TYR A 33 15.38 0.51 6.35
C TYR A 33 16.68 0.08 7.04
N ARG A 34 17.77 -0.07 6.29
CA ARG A 34 19.12 -0.22 6.85
C ARG A 34 19.51 0.94 7.78
N THR A 35 19.03 2.16 7.58
CA THR A 35 19.34 3.26 8.51
C THR A 35 18.71 3.08 9.89
N LEU A 36 17.71 2.19 10.03
CA LEU A 36 17.21 1.78 11.34
C LEU A 36 18.10 0.75 12.03
N LEU A 37 18.91 -0.01 11.27
CA LEU A 37 19.91 -0.93 11.83
C LEU A 37 21.12 -0.20 12.42
N ASP A 38 21.35 1.04 12.00
CA ASP A 38 22.42 1.87 12.57
C ASP A 38 22.07 2.35 14.00
N ASP A 39 20.80 2.23 14.43
CA ASP A 39 20.40 2.45 15.82
C ASP A 39 20.49 1.15 16.63
N GLU A 40 21.42 1.13 17.60
CA GLU A 40 21.72 -0.04 18.43
C GLU A 40 20.50 -0.59 19.17
N ARG A 41 19.60 0.27 19.66
CA ARG A 41 18.42 -0.15 20.42
C ARG A 41 17.42 -0.86 19.51
N ILE A 42 17.27 -0.37 18.29
CA ILE A 42 16.38 -0.98 17.30
C ILE A 42 17.00 -2.29 16.79
N SER A 43 18.29 -2.32 16.48
CA SER A 43 18.97 -3.50 15.94
C SER A 43 19.08 -4.65 16.94
N GLN A 44 19.18 -4.35 18.24
CA GLN A 44 19.18 -5.36 19.29
C GLN A 44 17.78 -5.93 19.56
N ALA A 45 16.74 -5.10 19.41
CA ALA A 45 15.37 -5.51 19.69
C ALA A 45 14.73 -6.29 18.54
N LEU A 46 14.94 -5.86 17.29
CA LEU A 46 14.26 -6.39 16.11
C LEU A 46 15.10 -7.41 15.35
N PRO A 47 14.55 -8.58 14.98
CA PRO A 47 15.22 -9.51 14.09
C PRO A 47 15.52 -8.88 12.73
N TRP A 48 16.63 -9.26 12.10
CA TRP A 48 17.02 -8.79 10.76
C TRP A 48 15.90 -8.98 9.72
N LYS A 49 15.12 -10.05 9.87
CA LYS A 49 13.98 -10.39 9.01
C LYS A 49 12.90 -9.30 8.98
N THR A 50 12.73 -8.54 10.07
CA THR A 50 11.79 -7.42 10.10
C THR A 50 12.13 -6.37 9.04
N PHE A 51 13.41 -6.04 8.86
CA PHE A 51 13.86 -5.05 7.88
C PHE A 51 13.73 -5.55 6.45
N TYR A 52 14.02 -6.84 6.21
CA TYR A 52 13.76 -7.49 4.93
C TYR A 52 12.27 -7.40 4.55
N LEU A 53 11.38 -7.75 5.47
CA LEU A 53 9.93 -7.67 5.25
C LEU A 53 9.48 -6.22 5.00
N LEU A 54 10.01 -5.24 5.73
CA LEU A 54 9.69 -3.83 5.49
C LEU A 54 10.04 -3.39 4.07
N GLU A 55 11.23 -3.75 3.56
CA GLU A 55 11.62 -3.47 2.17
C GLU A 55 10.72 -4.18 1.15
N GLU A 56 10.44 -5.48 1.37
CA GLU A 56 9.56 -6.29 0.53
C GLU A 56 8.16 -5.66 0.43
N ARG A 57 7.55 -5.33 1.56
CA ARG A 57 6.18 -4.78 1.63
C ARG A 57 6.10 -3.38 1.04
N ARG A 58 7.09 -2.52 1.30
CA ARG A 58 7.17 -1.19 0.69
C ARG A 58 7.29 -1.29 -0.83
N THR A 59 8.13 -2.18 -1.33
CA THR A 59 8.34 -2.36 -2.77
C THR A 59 7.10 -2.92 -3.44
N ARG A 60 6.48 -3.96 -2.87
CA ARG A 60 5.24 -4.53 -3.39
C ARG A 60 4.11 -3.51 -3.41
N MET A 61 3.90 -2.75 -2.33
CA MET A 61 2.85 -1.73 -2.28
C MET A 61 3.06 -0.64 -3.33
N ARG A 62 4.31 -0.23 -3.58
CA ARG A 62 4.63 0.70 -4.68
C ARG A 62 4.29 0.11 -6.05
N ALA A 63 4.59 -1.16 -6.27
CA ALA A 63 4.27 -1.86 -7.52
C ALA A 63 2.75 -1.99 -7.74
N GLU A 64 1.99 -2.37 -6.70
CA GLU A 64 0.52 -2.46 -6.77
C GLU A 64 -0.11 -1.08 -7.02
N LEU A 65 0.40 -0.01 -6.38
CA LEU A 65 -0.05 1.35 -6.65
C LEU A 65 0.29 1.84 -8.05
N ALA A 66 1.46 1.45 -8.55
CA ALA A 66 1.85 1.70 -9.93
C ALA A 66 0.86 1.01 -10.88
N GLU A 67 0.60 -0.28 -10.70
CA GLU A 67 -0.36 -1.03 -11.51
C GLU A 67 -1.73 -0.34 -11.55
N LEU A 68 -2.23 0.16 -10.42
CA LEU A 68 -3.49 0.93 -10.39
C LEU A 68 -3.45 2.21 -11.22
N LEU A 69 -2.32 2.90 -11.29
CA LEU A 69 -2.17 4.11 -12.10
C LEU A 69 -1.99 3.84 -13.59
N TRP A 70 -1.31 2.75 -13.93
CA TRP A 70 -1.02 2.34 -15.30
C TRP A 70 -2.03 1.34 -15.85
N THR A 71 -3.09 1.01 -15.10
CA THR A 71 -4.20 0.19 -15.59
C THR A 71 -4.84 0.86 -16.80
N ASP A 72 -5.07 0.08 -17.86
CA ASP A 72 -5.66 0.59 -19.08
C ASP A 72 -7.05 1.18 -18.83
N THR A 73 -7.17 2.49 -19.07
CA THR A 73 -8.41 3.26 -19.00
C THR A 73 -9.06 3.42 -20.38
N SER A 74 -8.79 2.50 -21.32
CA SER A 74 -9.27 2.54 -22.71
C SER A 74 -10.79 2.71 -22.88
N CYS A 75 -11.59 2.35 -21.89
CA CYS A 75 -13.00 2.69 -21.89
C CYS A 75 -13.21 4.19 -21.68
N GLN A 76 -13.94 4.86 -22.59
CA GLN A 76 -14.26 6.30 -22.50
C GLN A 76 -15.55 6.57 -21.70
N CYS A 77 -16.04 5.60 -20.91
CA CYS A 77 -17.15 5.86 -20.01
C CYS A 77 -16.80 6.95 -19.00
N GLY A 78 -17.81 7.63 -18.44
CA GLY A 78 -17.60 8.74 -17.53
C GLY A 78 -16.70 8.42 -16.32
N TRP A 79 -16.72 7.17 -15.85
CA TRP A 79 -15.88 6.68 -14.74
C TRP A 79 -14.40 6.74 -15.08
N ASN A 80 -14.02 6.15 -16.21
CA ASN A 80 -12.63 6.03 -16.61
C ASN A 80 -12.05 7.36 -17.12
N LYS A 81 -12.86 8.24 -17.71
CA LYS A 81 -12.39 9.55 -18.17
C LYS A 81 -11.86 10.42 -17.01
N LEU A 82 -12.63 10.52 -15.91
CA LEU A 82 -12.22 11.32 -14.75
C LEU A 82 -11.01 10.70 -14.02
N LEU A 83 -10.97 9.37 -13.93
CA LEU A 83 -9.83 8.64 -13.37
C LEU A 83 -8.57 8.84 -14.22
N LYS A 84 -8.70 8.70 -15.55
CA LYS A 84 -7.61 8.90 -16.51
C LYS A 84 -7.02 10.30 -16.42
N GLU A 85 -7.84 11.35 -16.48
CA GLU A 85 -7.36 12.73 -16.40
C GLU A 85 -6.54 12.99 -15.13
N ARG A 86 -6.93 12.39 -13.99
CA ARG A 86 -6.20 12.54 -12.73
C ARG A 86 -4.95 11.67 -12.67
N TYR A 87 -5.01 10.46 -13.18
CA TYR A 87 -3.86 9.58 -13.25
C TYR A 87 -2.80 10.12 -14.21
N ASP A 88 -3.19 10.74 -15.32
CA ASP A 88 -2.28 11.43 -16.24
C ASP A 88 -1.52 12.56 -15.52
N VAL A 89 -2.21 13.35 -14.68
CA VAL A 89 -1.56 14.38 -13.84
C VAL A 89 -0.58 13.77 -12.83
N LEU A 90 -0.94 12.65 -12.20
CA LEU A 90 -0.06 11.95 -11.25
C LEU A 90 1.16 11.35 -11.93
N GLN A 91 0.98 10.71 -13.08
CA GLN A 91 2.05 10.14 -13.89
C GLN A 91 3.02 11.24 -14.35
N GLY A 92 2.51 12.42 -14.73
CA GLY A 92 3.35 13.59 -15.05
C GLY A 92 4.09 14.18 -13.85
N THR A 93 3.48 14.11 -12.65
CA THR A 93 4.08 14.63 -11.41
C THR A 93 5.18 13.71 -10.87
N TYR A 94 4.95 12.40 -10.94
CA TYR A 94 5.79 11.39 -10.32
C TYR A 94 6.30 10.37 -11.36
N SER A 95 7.52 10.60 -11.84
CA SER A 95 8.26 9.60 -12.62
C SER A 95 8.67 8.40 -11.75
N PRO A 96 8.92 7.20 -12.31
CA PRO A 96 9.24 6.00 -11.52
C PRO A 96 10.35 6.19 -10.47
N LEU A 97 11.35 7.04 -10.72
CA LEU A 97 12.39 7.35 -9.73
C LEU A 97 11.89 8.27 -8.61
N LYS A 98 11.11 9.30 -8.93
CA LYS A 98 10.52 10.20 -7.92
C LYS A 98 9.59 9.46 -6.96
N TRP A 99 8.96 8.37 -7.40
CA TRP A 99 8.16 7.49 -6.53
C TRP A 99 8.97 6.89 -5.39
N LEU A 100 10.25 6.62 -5.63
CA LEU A 100 11.12 5.99 -4.64
C LEU A 100 11.53 6.97 -3.53
N GLU A 101 11.52 8.26 -3.83
CA GLU A 101 11.97 9.34 -2.95
C GLU A 101 10.85 9.90 -2.06
N VAL A 102 9.59 9.66 -2.42
CA VAL A 102 8.43 10.19 -1.69
C VAL A 102 7.75 9.13 -0.81
N PRO A 103 7.13 9.55 0.32
CA PRO A 103 6.31 8.65 1.12
C PRO A 103 5.12 8.11 0.30
N ILE A 104 4.81 6.82 0.47
CA ILE A 104 3.63 6.21 -0.15
C ILE A 104 2.35 6.95 0.27
N SER A 105 2.26 7.37 1.55
CA SER A 105 1.14 8.14 2.07
C SER A 105 0.87 9.44 1.28
N ARG A 106 1.93 10.09 0.79
CA ARG A 106 1.83 11.31 -0.03
C ARG A 106 1.24 11.02 -1.40
N ILE A 107 1.64 9.91 -2.02
CA ILE A 107 1.09 9.44 -3.30
C ILE A 107 -0.39 9.12 -3.13
N LEU A 108 -0.72 8.32 -2.10
CA LEU A 108 -2.09 7.95 -1.75
C LEU A 108 -2.99 9.17 -1.52
N GLY A 109 -2.49 10.18 -0.79
CA GLY A 109 -3.23 11.42 -0.55
C GLY A 109 -3.60 12.16 -1.84
N LYS A 110 -2.81 12.02 -2.89
CA LYS A 110 -3.11 12.58 -4.21
C LYS A 110 -4.05 11.71 -5.04
N MET A 111 -4.00 10.38 -4.87
CA MET A 111 -4.93 9.45 -5.52
C MET A 111 -6.35 9.52 -4.93
N LYS A 112 -6.50 9.70 -3.62
CA LYS A 112 -7.78 9.72 -2.88
C LYS A 112 -8.78 10.81 -3.29
N VAL A 113 -8.37 11.81 -4.07
CA VAL A 113 -9.24 12.94 -4.42
C VAL A 113 -10.23 12.58 -5.54
N ALA A 114 -10.09 11.43 -6.19
CA ALA A 114 -11.00 11.01 -7.25
C ALA A 114 -12.36 10.57 -6.65
N PRO A 115 -13.49 11.20 -7.02
CA PRO A 115 -14.80 10.71 -6.62
C PRO A 115 -15.02 9.31 -7.18
N GLU A 116 -15.31 8.34 -6.31
CA GLU A 116 -15.85 7.05 -6.75
C GLU A 116 -17.27 7.30 -7.26
N GLU A 117 -17.45 7.35 -8.58
CA GLU A 117 -18.78 7.43 -9.17
C GLU A 117 -19.45 6.06 -9.08
N LEU A 118 -20.33 5.89 -8.09
CA LEU A 118 -21.01 4.62 -7.78
C LEU A 118 -22.29 4.38 -8.62
N GLU A 119 -22.51 5.17 -9.68
CA GLU A 119 -23.70 5.09 -10.52
C GLU A 119 -23.43 4.37 -11.84
N ARG A 120 -24.24 3.36 -12.19
CA ARG A 120 -24.11 2.63 -13.46
C ARG A 120 -23.96 3.59 -14.64
N LYS A 121 -22.83 3.53 -15.35
CA LYS A 121 -22.60 4.29 -16.59
C LYS A 121 -22.55 3.38 -17.80
N ARG A 122 -23.12 3.86 -18.91
CA ARG A 122 -23.03 3.20 -20.21
C ARG A 122 -21.57 3.17 -20.64
N CYS A 123 -21.08 1.99 -21.01
CA CYS A 123 -19.76 1.81 -21.59
C CYS A 123 -19.77 2.25 -23.05
N SER A 124 -18.75 2.99 -23.49
CA SER A 124 -18.63 3.42 -24.88
C SER A 124 -18.21 2.29 -25.82
N SER A 125 -17.80 1.13 -25.30
CA SER A 125 -17.23 0.02 -26.08
C SER A 125 -18.26 -0.95 -26.70
N GLY A 126 -19.57 -0.68 -26.55
CA GLY A 126 -20.61 -1.50 -27.17
C GLY A 126 -22.01 -0.90 -27.03
N TYR A 127 -22.90 -1.22 -27.98
CA TYR A 127 -24.26 -0.67 -28.07
C TYR A 127 -25.17 -0.98 -26.86
N TYR A 128 -24.78 -1.93 -25.98
CA TYR A 128 -25.57 -2.37 -24.81
C TYR A 128 -24.75 -2.70 -23.56
N THR A 129 -23.45 -2.36 -23.49
CA THR A 129 -22.60 -2.69 -22.34
C THR A 129 -22.71 -1.61 -21.27
N PHE A 130 -23.06 -1.99 -20.04
CA PHE A 130 -23.04 -1.12 -18.87
C PHE A 130 -21.93 -1.56 -17.94
N HIS A 131 -21.27 -0.62 -17.29
CA HIS A 131 -20.47 -0.98 -16.13
C HIS A 131 -21.41 -1.25 -14.95
N GLU A 132 -21.23 -2.40 -14.30
CA GLU A 132 -21.86 -2.67 -13.02
C GLU A 132 -21.22 -1.81 -11.94
N VAL A 133 -22.02 -1.45 -10.93
CA VAL A 133 -21.51 -0.75 -9.75
C VAL A 133 -20.40 -1.61 -9.15
N PRO A 134 -19.19 -1.06 -8.92
CA PRO A 134 -18.09 -1.83 -8.36
C PRO A 134 -18.50 -2.39 -7.00
N THR A 135 -18.08 -3.61 -6.69
CA THR A 135 -18.18 -4.07 -5.30
C THR A 135 -17.25 -3.24 -4.43
N VAL A 136 -17.46 -3.24 -3.11
CA VAL A 136 -16.56 -2.54 -2.17
C VAL A 136 -15.10 -2.94 -2.37
N GLN A 137 -14.82 -4.19 -2.77
CA GLN A 137 -13.46 -4.67 -3.01
C GLN A 137 -12.85 -4.11 -4.31
N ASP A 138 -13.69 -3.79 -5.29
CA ASP A 138 -13.27 -3.27 -6.59
C ASP A 138 -13.04 -1.75 -6.58
N THR A 139 -13.57 -1.06 -5.56
CA THR A 139 -13.35 0.37 -5.39
C THR A 139 -11.89 0.69 -5.08
N PHE A 140 -11.46 1.93 -5.35
CA PHE A 140 -10.10 2.36 -5.02
C PHE A 140 -9.86 2.25 -3.51
N GLN A 141 -10.84 2.65 -2.71
CA GLN A 141 -10.76 2.54 -1.26
C GLN A 141 -10.68 1.08 -0.79
N GLY A 142 -11.44 0.16 -1.39
CA GLY A 142 -11.36 -1.27 -1.07
C GLY A 142 -10.01 -1.88 -1.41
N LYS A 143 -9.52 -1.62 -2.63
CA LYS A 143 -8.18 -2.03 -3.06
C LYS A 143 -7.11 -1.45 -2.14
N LEU A 144 -7.23 -0.19 -1.75
CA LEU A 144 -6.30 0.46 -0.84
C LEU A 144 -6.26 -0.20 0.54
N GLU A 145 -7.41 -0.49 1.14
CA GLU A 145 -7.42 -1.18 2.43
C GLU A 145 -6.88 -2.61 2.32
N ALA A 146 -7.13 -3.31 1.21
CA ALA A 146 -6.49 -4.61 0.94
C ALA A 146 -4.96 -4.48 0.83
N MET A 147 -4.44 -3.50 0.09
CA MET A 147 -2.99 -3.25 -0.04
C MET A 147 -2.36 -2.97 1.33
N LYS A 148 -2.97 -2.10 2.14
CA LYS A 148 -2.48 -1.81 3.50
C LYS A 148 -2.44 -3.05 4.38
N LYS A 149 -3.50 -3.86 4.36
CA LYS A 149 -3.59 -5.10 5.13
C LYS A 149 -2.51 -6.11 4.73
N LYS A 150 -2.21 -6.20 3.43
CA LYS A 150 -1.11 -7.01 2.89
C LYS A 150 0.25 -6.43 3.24
N ALA A 151 0.39 -5.11 3.34
CA ALA A 151 1.64 -4.44 3.66
C ALA A 151 1.99 -4.48 5.15
N SER A 152 1.00 -4.60 6.05
CA SER A 152 1.22 -4.77 7.48
C SER A 152 2.05 -6.02 7.78
N ILE A 153 2.94 -5.94 8.77
CA ILE A 153 3.79 -7.05 9.21
C ILE A 153 3.42 -7.35 10.65
N CYS A 154 2.95 -8.55 10.96
CA CYS A 154 2.66 -8.97 12.33
C CYS A 154 3.85 -9.75 12.94
N LEU A 155 3.76 -10.07 14.23
CA LEU A 155 4.80 -10.86 14.91
C LEU A 155 4.97 -12.26 14.31
N ASP A 156 3.88 -12.92 13.94
CA ASP A 156 3.94 -14.24 13.30
C ASP A 156 4.73 -14.20 11.98
N CYS A 157 4.61 -13.13 11.18
CA CYS A 157 5.42 -12.95 9.96
C CYS A 157 6.92 -12.90 10.26
N VAL A 158 7.30 -12.31 11.39
CA VAL A 158 8.69 -12.22 11.82
C VAL A 158 9.17 -13.56 12.35
N HIS A 159 8.35 -14.27 13.13
CA HIS A 159 8.73 -15.53 13.80
C HIS A 159 8.71 -16.78 12.89
N ASP A 160 7.86 -16.87 11.87
CA ASP A 160 7.72 -18.12 11.07
C ASP A 160 8.81 -18.30 10.00
N GLU A 161 9.64 -19.35 10.10
CA GLU A 161 10.53 -19.79 9.00
C GLU A 161 9.77 -20.53 7.88
N GLU A 162 8.59 -21.09 8.19
CA GLU A 162 7.72 -21.76 7.24
C GLU A 162 6.29 -21.23 7.39
N ALA A 163 5.83 -20.47 6.40
CA ALA A 163 4.56 -19.76 6.34
C ALA A 163 3.31 -20.67 6.40
N LYS A 164 3.05 -21.36 7.51
CA LYS A 164 1.90 -22.27 7.64
C LYS A 164 0.75 -21.75 8.48
N SER A 165 0.93 -20.75 9.34
CA SER A 165 -0.25 -20.06 9.91
C SER A 165 0.08 -18.71 10.53
N CYS A 166 0.26 -17.68 9.71
CA CYS A 166 0.12 -16.32 10.20
C CYS A 166 -1.33 -16.13 10.71
N ARG A 167 -1.51 -15.90 12.01
CA ARG A 167 -2.86 -15.69 12.60
C ARG A 167 -3.45 -14.36 12.17
N PHE A 168 -2.60 -13.43 11.76
CA PHE A 168 -3.02 -12.17 11.19
C PHE A 168 -3.50 -12.42 9.75
N LYS A 169 -4.78 -12.19 9.49
CA LYS A 169 -5.32 -12.24 8.13
C LYS A 169 -4.77 -11.03 7.38
N HIS A 170 -3.85 -11.23 6.44
CA HIS A 170 -3.29 -10.16 5.61
C HIS A 170 -4.18 -9.74 4.43
N GLY A 171 -5.31 -10.41 4.22
CA GLY A 171 -6.28 -10.06 3.17
C GLY A 171 -6.07 -10.86 1.90
#